data_AF-A0A377PG87-F1
#
_entry.id   AF-A0A377PG87-F1
#
_cell.length_a   1.000
_cell.length_b   1.000
_cell.length_c   1.000
_cell.angle_alpha   90.00
_cell.angle_beta   90.00
_cell.angle_gamma   90.00
#
_symmetry.space_group_name_H-M   'P 1'
#
loop_
_entity.id
_entity.type
_entity.pdbx_description
1 polymer ?
#
loop_
_entity_poly.entity_id
_entity_poly.type
_entity_poly.pdbx_seq_one_letter_code
_entity_poly.pdbx_strand_id
1 'polypeptide(L)'
;MINKNELIMKDMTLKERMKFNIAGLFVIAMLTGGLIFFTNTSGVVIVSIFTGADTFYYDFRDVFILLFLPVAGYFDIFALLLLFSPFTFNLAKLWHKAINIVWGYGLIAFFIAIPLSIVISVYILNVYESCGQKGPFSGVHYVKDPKMCEQFEYHYEKDKSNDQKE
;
A
#
# COMPACT_ATOMS: atom_id res chain seq x y z
N MET A 1 29.53 33.90 19.00
CA MET A 1 30.17 32.56 18.94
C MET A 1 29.35 31.75 17.96
N ILE A 2 29.74 31.72 16.69
CA ILE A 2 28.96 31.05 15.63
C ILE A 2 29.18 29.55 15.82
N ASN A 3 28.07 28.81 15.94
CA ASN A 3 28.10 27.38 16.23
C ASN A 3 28.79 26.66 15.06
N LYS A 4 29.83 25.87 15.34
CA LYS A 4 30.65 25.17 14.33
C LYS A 4 29.80 24.29 13.40
N ASN A 5 28.61 23.89 13.88
CA ASN A 5 27.63 23.09 13.16
C ASN A 5 26.82 23.88 12.11
N GLU A 6 26.70 25.21 12.21
CA GLU A 6 26.07 26.04 11.17
C GLU A 6 26.99 26.25 9.96
N LEU A 7 28.31 26.20 10.16
CA LEU A 7 29.31 26.38 9.10
C LEU A 7 29.44 25.16 8.19
N ILE A 8 29.20 23.95 8.69
CA ILE A 8 29.27 22.69 7.90
C ILE A 8 28.14 22.63 6.85
N MET A 9 27.06 23.37 7.07
CA MET A 9 25.87 23.36 6.21
C MET A 9 25.95 24.31 5.01
N LYS A 10 26.91 25.26 5.03
CA LYS A 10 27.06 26.28 3.98
C LYS A 10 27.83 25.78 2.75
N ASP A 11 28.43 24.59 2.82
CA ASP A 11 29.23 24.05 1.72
C ASP A 11 28.92 22.56 1.47
N MET A 12 27.65 22.24 1.20
CA MET A 12 27.37 21.03 0.44
C MET A 12 27.86 21.26 -0.98
N THR A 13 28.79 20.43 -1.43
CA THR A 13 29.29 20.50 -2.79
C THR A 13 28.13 20.30 -3.77
N LEU A 14 28.19 20.94 -4.95
CA LEU A 14 27.16 20.79 -6.00
C LEU A 14 26.82 19.31 -6.27
N LYS A 15 27.83 18.44 -6.22
CA LYS A 15 27.73 16.99 -6.39
C LYS A 15 26.88 16.31 -5.30
N GLU A 16 27.03 16.70 -4.04
CA GLU A 16 26.25 16.16 -2.92
C GLU A 16 24.79 16.62 -3.00
N ARG A 17 24.56 17.88 -3.36
CA ARG A 17 23.22 18.41 -3.57
C ARG A 17 22.49 17.70 -4.72
N MET A 18 23.18 17.42 -5.82
CA MET A 18 22.62 16.62 -6.92
C MET A 18 22.27 15.20 -6.47
N LYS A 19 23.16 14.51 -5.74
CA LYS A 19 22.89 13.17 -5.20
C LYS A 19 21.67 13.15 -4.27
N PHE A 20 21.56 14.14 -3.39
CA PHE A 20 20.42 14.28 -2.48
C PHE A 20 19.11 14.46 -3.24
N ASN A 21 19.08 15.35 -4.24
CA ASN A 21 17.88 15.58 -5.06
C ASN A 21 17.48 14.33 -5.86
N ILE A 22 18.44 13.61 -6.43
CA ILE A 22 18.18 12.35 -7.14
C ILE A 22 17.60 11.30 -6.18
N ALA A 23 18.17 11.16 -4.98
CA ALA A 23 17.66 10.24 -3.97
C ALA A 23 16.24 10.64 -3.52
N GLY A 24 15.96 11.93 -3.31
CA GLY A 24 14.63 12.43 -2.98
C GLY A 24 13.61 12.13 -4.07
N LEU A 25 13.95 12.41 -5.34
CA LEU A 25 13.11 12.08 -6.49
C LEU A 25 12.85 10.58 -6.62
N PHE A 26 13.87 9.75 -6.37
CA PHE A 26 13.71 8.29 -6.38
C PHE A 26 12.75 7.81 -5.28
N VAL A 27 12.87 8.35 -4.07
CA VAL A 27 11.98 8.03 -2.94
C VAL A 27 10.53 8.42 -3.27
N ILE A 28 10.32 9.62 -3.80
CA ILE A 28 8.98 10.08 -4.25
C ILE A 28 8.44 9.16 -5.35
N ALA A 29 9.24 8.84 -6.37
CA ALA A 29 8.81 7.96 -7.44
C ALA A 29 8.41 6.56 -6.94
N MET A 30 9.16 5.99 -5.98
CA MET A 30 8.80 4.71 -5.37
C MET A 30 7.53 4.79 -4.52
N LEU A 31 7.39 5.84 -3.71
CA LEU A 31 6.23 6.03 -2.84
C LEU A 31 4.95 6.28 -3.64
N THR A 32 4.98 7.24 -4.57
CA THR A 32 3.85 7.57 -5.44
C THR A 32 3.52 6.40 -6.37
N GLY A 33 4.53 5.72 -6.93
CA GLY A 33 4.33 4.52 -7.73
C GLY A 33 3.68 3.39 -6.92
N GLY A 34 4.13 3.19 -5.68
CA GLY A 34 3.51 2.28 -4.72
C GLY A 34 2.06 2.65 -4.44
N LEU A 35 1.77 3.92 -4.14
CA LEU A 35 0.43 4.43 -3.87
C LEU A 35 -0.53 4.17 -5.06
N ILE A 36 -0.07 4.43 -6.29
CA ILE A 36 -0.85 4.16 -7.51
C ILE A 36 -1.09 2.65 -7.69
N PHE A 37 -0.06 1.83 -7.49
CA PHE A 37 -0.20 0.39 -7.57
C PHE A 37 -1.21 -0.14 -6.56
N PHE A 38 -1.14 0.35 -5.32
CA PHE A 38 -2.03 -0.05 -4.22
C PHE A 38 -3.47 0.43 -4.41
N THR A 39 -3.67 1.66 -4.87
CA THR A 39 -5.02 2.16 -5.19
C THR A 39 -5.67 1.36 -6.32
N ASN A 40 -4.91 1.00 -7.35
CA ASN A 40 -5.44 0.22 -8.48
C ASN A 40 -5.71 -1.25 -8.14
N THR A 41 -5.01 -1.83 -7.18
CA THR A 41 -5.23 -3.22 -6.75
C THR A 41 -6.24 -3.29 -5.60
N SER A 42 -5.87 -2.79 -4.43
CA SER A 42 -6.70 -2.86 -3.21
C SER A 42 -7.82 -1.81 -3.16
N GLY A 43 -7.62 -0.62 -3.72
CA GLY A 43 -8.62 0.45 -3.68
C GLY A 43 -9.87 0.10 -4.48
N VAL A 44 -9.70 -0.57 -5.62
CA VAL A 44 -10.81 -1.05 -6.46
C VAL A 44 -11.68 -2.06 -5.70
N VAL A 45 -11.08 -2.95 -4.91
CA VAL A 45 -11.76 -3.94 -4.08
C VAL A 45 -12.60 -3.27 -2.99
N ILE A 46 -12.05 -2.25 -2.34
CA ILE A 46 -12.76 -1.55 -1.26
C ILE A 46 -13.97 -0.79 -1.83
N VAL A 47 -13.79 -0.13 -2.98
CA VAL A 47 -14.89 0.54 -3.68
C VAL A 47 -15.94 -0.47 -4.14
N SER A 48 -15.54 -1.63 -4.64
CA SER A 48 -16.47 -2.67 -5.09
C SER A 48 -17.29 -3.25 -3.93
N ILE A 49 -16.69 -3.41 -2.75
CA ILE A 49 -17.41 -3.79 -1.52
C ILE A 49 -18.46 -2.74 -1.15
N PHE A 50 -18.10 -1.45 -1.14
CA PHE A 50 -19.04 -0.37 -0.77
C PHE A 50 -20.13 -0.12 -1.80
N THR A 51 -19.84 -0.31 -3.09
CA THR A 51 -20.82 -0.18 -4.17
C THR A 51 -21.68 -1.44 -4.35
N GLY A 52 -21.36 -2.51 -3.62
CA GLY A 52 -22.07 -3.78 -3.68
C GLY A 52 -21.94 -4.43 -5.05
N ALA A 53 -20.72 -4.50 -5.60
CA ALA A 53 -20.45 -5.19 -6.86
C ALA A 53 -20.80 -6.68 -6.77
N ASP A 54 -21.09 -7.32 -7.90
CA ASP A 54 -21.52 -8.73 -7.92
C ASP A 54 -20.37 -9.72 -7.68
N THR A 55 -19.14 -9.32 -8.00
CA THR A 55 -17.91 -10.09 -7.76
C THR A 55 -16.74 -9.19 -7.36
N PHE A 56 -15.89 -9.65 -6.43
CA PHE A 56 -14.63 -8.99 -6.10
C PHE A 56 -13.65 -9.96 -5.43
N TYR A 57 -12.34 -9.68 -5.53
CA TYR A 57 -11.29 -10.41 -4.84
C TYR A 57 -10.93 -9.67 -3.56
N TYR A 58 -11.02 -10.31 -2.39
CA TYR A 58 -10.71 -9.68 -1.11
C TYR A 58 -9.56 -10.39 -0.42
N ASP A 59 -8.56 -9.62 0.04
CA ASP A 59 -7.44 -10.06 0.87
C ASP A 59 -7.37 -9.23 2.16
N PHE A 60 -6.95 -9.83 3.28
CA PHE A 60 -6.73 -9.11 4.53
C PHE A 60 -5.73 -7.95 4.37
N ARG A 61 -4.82 -8.05 3.40
CA ARG A 61 -3.85 -7.01 3.05
C ARG A 61 -4.53 -5.72 2.57
N ASP A 62 -5.69 -5.81 1.93
CA ASP A 62 -6.40 -4.65 1.41
C ASP A 62 -6.82 -3.71 2.55
N VAL A 63 -7.17 -4.27 3.71
CA VAL A 63 -7.52 -3.52 4.92
C VAL A 63 -6.30 -2.79 5.49
N PHE A 64 -5.14 -3.44 5.51
CA PHE A 64 -3.89 -2.80 5.94
C PHE A 64 -3.50 -1.66 5.01
N ILE A 65 -3.61 -1.87 3.70
CA ILE A 65 -3.29 -0.86 2.68
C ILE A 65 -4.24 0.34 2.82
N LEU A 66 -5.54 0.11 3.07
CA LEU A 66 -6.50 1.19 3.32
C LEU A 66 -6.09 2.09 4.49
N LEU A 67 -5.66 1.49 5.60
CA LEU A 67 -5.19 2.23 6.77
C LEU A 67 -3.89 2.98 6.48
N PHE A 68 -3.01 2.44 5.64
CA PHE A 68 -1.72 3.04 5.32
C PHE A 68 -1.79 4.17 4.28
N LEU A 69 -2.84 4.19 3.45
CA LEU A 69 -2.96 5.10 2.31
C LEU A 69 -2.85 6.60 2.67
N PRO A 70 -3.51 7.11 3.73
CA PRO A 70 -3.37 8.51 4.14
C PRO A 70 -1.94 8.82 4.56
N VAL A 71 -1.27 7.90 5.26
CA VAL A 71 0.09 8.08 5.75
C VAL A 71 1.09 8.12 4.61
N ALA A 72 0.93 7.26 3.60
CA ALA A 72 1.73 7.30 2.39
C ALA A 72 1.60 8.64 1.65
N GLY A 73 0.37 9.16 1.49
CA GLY A 73 0.13 10.47 0.86
C GLY A 73 0.75 11.64 1.64
N TYR A 74 0.62 11.66 2.97
CA TYR A 74 1.29 12.68 3.80
C TYR A 74 2.82 12.61 3.70
N PHE A 75 3.37 11.39 3.60
CA PHE A 75 4.80 11.18 3.46
C PHE A 75 5.35 11.66 2.12
N ASP A 76 4.58 11.50 1.03
CA ASP A 76 4.90 12.06 -0.29
C ASP A 76 4.99 13.59 -0.26
N ILE A 77 4.00 14.25 0.36
CA ILE A 77 4.02 15.72 0.53
C ILE A 77 5.25 16.14 1.34
N PHE A 78 5.55 15.41 2.41
CA PHE A 78 6.72 15.67 3.24
C PHE A 78 8.04 15.48 2.47
N ALA A 79 8.13 14.45 1.63
CA ALA A 79 9.29 14.21 0.75
C ALA A 79 9.48 15.33 -0.28
N LEU A 80 8.39 15.80 -0.90
CA LEU A 80 8.41 16.94 -1.82
C LEU A 80 8.91 18.22 -1.13
N LEU A 81 8.45 18.52 0.08
CA LEU A 81 8.88 19.70 0.82
C LEU A 81 10.40 19.76 1.07
N LEU A 82 11.06 18.60 1.22
CA LEU A 82 12.52 18.55 1.38
C LEU A 82 13.28 18.83 0.11
N LEU A 83 12.72 18.45 -1.03
CA LEU A 83 13.35 18.65 -2.33
C LEU A 83 13.51 20.16 -2.59
N PHE A 84 12.54 20.95 -2.12
CA PHE A 84 12.52 22.40 -2.27
C PHE A 84 13.16 23.16 -1.10
N SER A 85 13.32 22.54 0.08
CA SER A 85 13.89 23.18 1.26
C SER A 85 15.41 22.97 1.35
N PRO A 86 16.20 23.98 1.78
CA PRO A 86 17.61 23.75 2.11
C PRO A 86 17.71 22.71 3.22
N PHE A 87 18.59 21.71 3.03
CA PHE A 87 18.78 20.63 3.97
C PHE A 87 19.41 21.17 5.25
N THR A 88 18.62 21.30 6.32
CA THR A 88 19.10 21.75 7.63
C THR A 88 19.24 20.58 8.61
N PHE A 89 20.14 20.71 9.59
CA PHE A 89 20.26 19.70 10.66
C PHE A 89 18.94 19.50 11.42
N ASN A 90 18.16 20.58 11.56
CA ASN A 90 16.80 20.54 12.09
C ASN A 90 15.86 19.72 11.20
N LEU A 91 16.00 19.83 9.88
CA LEU A 91 15.25 19.03 8.91
C LEU A 91 15.58 17.53 9.01
N ALA A 92 16.86 17.18 9.15
CA ALA A 92 17.29 15.80 9.33
C ALA A 92 16.73 15.19 10.62
N LYS A 93 16.72 15.98 11.71
CA LYS A 93 16.12 15.57 13.00
C LYS A 93 14.60 15.40 12.88
N LEU A 94 13.92 16.29 12.15
CA LEU A 94 12.49 16.16 11.85
C LEU A 94 12.21 14.91 11.02
N TRP A 95 13.07 14.60 10.03
CA TRP A 95 12.96 13.40 9.21
C TRP A 95 13.02 12.12 10.02
N HIS A 96 14.03 12.01 10.87
CA HIS A 96 14.19 10.84 11.72
C HIS A 96 13.00 10.67 12.67
N LYS A 97 12.45 11.78 13.18
CA LYS A 97 11.24 11.74 14.02
C LYS A 97 10.01 11.30 13.21
N ALA A 98 9.84 11.82 12.00
CA ALA A 98 8.75 11.46 11.10
C ALA A 98 8.79 9.98 10.72
N ILE A 99 9.95 9.45 10.33
CA ILE A 99 10.13 8.01 10.03
C ILE A 99 9.74 7.15 11.23
N ASN A 100 10.19 7.50 12.43
CA ASN A 100 9.85 6.73 13.63
C ASN A 100 8.34 6.71 13.92
N ILE A 101 7.66 7.84 13.68
CA ILE A 101 6.21 7.93 13.82
C ILE A 101 5.51 7.05 12.77
N VAL A 102 5.95 7.10 11.51
CA VAL A 102 5.40 6.28 10.43
C VAL A 102 5.61 4.79 10.72
N TRP A 103 6.79 4.41 11.23
CA TRP A 103 7.07 3.03 11.65
C TRP A 103 6.16 2.57 12.79
N GLY A 104 6.00 3.40 13.82
CA GLY A 104 5.09 3.11 14.93
C GLY A 104 3.65 2.97 14.46
N TYR A 105 3.19 3.88 13.58
CA TYR A 105 1.87 3.80 12.98
C TYR A 105 1.71 2.53 12.14
N GLY A 106 2.69 2.17 11.30
CA GLY A 106 2.64 0.97 10.47
C GLY A 106 2.48 -0.30 11.30
N LEU A 107 3.18 -0.40 12.42
CA LEU A 107 3.01 -1.51 13.37
C LEU A 107 1.59 -1.52 13.97
N ILE A 108 1.10 -0.37 14.46
CA ILE A 108 -0.24 -0.27 15.04
C ILE A 108 -1.32 -0.62 14.00
N ALA A 109 -1.22 -0.06 12.79
CA ALA A 109 -2.12 -0.33 11.69
C ALA A 109 -2.12 -1.81 11.29
N PHE A 110 -0.98 -2.49 11.36
CA PHE A 110 -0.88 -3.94 11.11
C PHE A 110 -1.67 -4.74 12.14
N PHE A 111 -1.50 -4.43 13.43
CA PHE A 111 -2.23 -5.09 14.50
C PHE A 111 -3.74 -4.77 14.49
N ILE A 112 -4.15 -3.62 13.96
CA ILE A 112 -5.57 -3.25 13.79
C ILE A 112 -6.16 -3.89 12.52
N ALA A 113 -5.38 -4.02 11.44
CA ALA A 113 -5.85 -4.59 10.18
C ALA A 113 -6.27 -6.05 10.32
N ILE A 114 -5.57 -6.84 11.16
CA ILE A 114 -5.92 -8.25 11.41
C ILE A 114 -7.34 -8.41 11.97
N PRO A 115 -7.70 -7.83 13.14
CA PRO A 115 -9.05 -7.97 13.68
C PRO A 115 -10.10 -7.31 12.78
N LEU A 116 -9.77 -6.17 12.14
CA LEU A 116 -10.70 -5.50 11.24
C LEU A 116 -11.00 -6.37 9.99
N SER A 117 -10.00 -7.05 9.45
CA SER A 117 -10.19 -8.00 8.34
C SER A 117 -11.11 -9.16 8.74
N ILE A 118 -10.97 -9.69 9.95
CA ILE A 118 -11.86 -10.75 10.46
C ILE A 118 -13.29 -10.23 10.56
N VAL A 119 -13.50 -9.01 11.08
CA VAL A 119 -14.83 -8.40 11.15
C VAL A 119 -15.44 -8.23 9.76
N ILE A 120 -14.67 -7.76 8.78
CA ILE A 120 -15.12 -7.60 7.40
C ILE A 120 -15.51 -8.97 6.81
N SER A 121 -14.64 -9.97 6.96
CA SER A 121 -14.87 -11.32 6.43
C SER A 121 -16.11 -12.00 7.05
N VAL A 122 -16.34 -11.85 8.35
CA VAL A 122 -17.45 -12.52 9.06
C VAL A 122 -18.76 -11.77 8.94
N TYR A 123 -18.77 -10.43 8.99
CA TYR A 123 -20.00 -9.64 9.07
C TYR A 123 -20.42 -9.02 7.75
N ILE A 124 -19.47 -8.45 6.99
CA ILE A 124 -19.78 -7.75 5.73
C ILE A 124 -19.90 -8.76 4.59
N LEU A 125 -18.99 -9.74 4.55
CA LEU A 125 -18.91 -10.70 3.44
C LEU A 125 -19.84 -11.90 3.61
N ASN A 126 -20.63 -12.00 4.69
CA ASN A 126 -21.62 -13.08 4.90
C ASN A 126 -22.77 -13.08 3.87
N VAL A 127 -22.93 -11.98 3.12
CA VAL A 127 -23.92 -11.86 2.03
C VAL A 127 -23.38 -12.43 0.71
N TYR A 128 -22.08 -12.72 0.65
CA TYR A 128 -21.37 -13.22 -0.53
C TYR A 128 -20.88 -14.64 -0.29
N GLU A 129 -20.95 -15.49 -1.30
CA GLU A 129 -20.32 -16.80 -1.27
C GLU A 129 -18.85 -16.69 -1.67
N SER A 130 -17.98 -17.46 -0.99
CA SER A 130 -16.56 -17.50 -1.25
C SER A 130 -16.20 -18.64 -2.20
N CYS A 131 -15.65 -18.29 -3.37
CA CYS A 131 -15.19 -19.23 -4.39
C CYS A 131 -13.69 -19.52 -4.15
N GLY A 132 -13.37 -20.47 -3.27
CA GLY A 132 -11.97 -20.88 -3.05
C GLY A 132 -11.63 -21.30 -1.62
N GLN A 133 -10.32 -21.47 -1.35
CA GLN A 133 -9.80 -22.02 -0.10
C GLN A 133 -10.20 -21.14 1.11
N LYS A 134 -10.85 -21.76 2.10
CA LYS A 134 -11.56 -21.11 3.21
C LYS A 134 -10.64 -20.63 4.34
N GLY A 135 -9.76 -19.67 4.05
CA GLY A 135 -8.88 -19.05 5.06
C GLY A 135 -9.14 -17.54 5.19
N PRO A 136 -9.22 -16.98 6.42
CA PRO A 136 -9.37 -15.53 6.62
C PRO A 136 -8.11 -14.72 6.27
N PHE A 137 -6.99 -15.41 6.02
CA PHE A 137 -5.70 -14.84 5.67
C PHE A 137 -5.25 -15.15 4.22
N SER A 138 -6.07 -15.87 3.47
CA SER A 138 -5.89 -16.09 2.04
C SER A 138 -6.83 -15.18 1.29
N GLY A 139 -6.37 -14.55 0.21
CA GLY A 139 -7.28 -13.80 -0.66
C GLY A 139 -8.23 -14.74 -1.40
N VAL A 140 -9.51 -14.38 -1.47
CA VAL A 140 -10.56 -15.21 -2.07
C VAL A 140 -11.48 -14.35 -2.93
N HIS A 141 -12.03 -14.93 -4.00
CA HIS A 141 -13.09 -14.31 -4.78
C HIS A 141 -14.44 -14.47 -4.05
N TYR A 142 -15.11 -13.35 -3.83
CA TYR A 142 -16.46 -13.30 -3.26
C TYR A 142 -17.45 -12.96 -4.36
N VAL A 143 -18.56 -13.69 -4.42
CA VAL A 143 -19.62 -13.53 -5.43
C VAL A 143 -21.00 -13.51 -4.77
N LYS A 144 -21.95 -12.77 -5.34
CA LYS A 144 -23.34 -12.81 -4.85
C LYS A 144 -24.10 -14.05 -5.31
N ASP A 145 -23.85 -14.49 -6.55
CA ASP A 145 -24.50 -15.67 -7.12
C ASP A 145 -23.49 -16.83 -7.17
N PRO A 146 -23.75 -17.96 -6.49
CA PRO A 146 -22.85 -19.10 -6.46
C PRO A 146 -22.52 -19.66 -7.84
N LYS A 147 -23.38 -19.46 -8.85
CA LYS A 147 -23.10 -19.89 -10.23
C LYS A 147 -21.90 -19.16 -10.85
N MET A 148 -21.55 -17.98 -10.34
CA MET A 148 -20.36 -17.25 -10.77
C MET A 148 -19.07 -17.90 -10.24
N CYS A 149 -19.13 -18.76 -9.22
CA CYS A 149 -17.96 -19.48 -8.72
C CYS A 149 -17.38 -20.45 -9.75
N GLU A 150 -18.21 -21.03 -10.64
CA GLU A 150 -17.75 -21.92 -11.71
C GLU A 150 -16.76 -21.22 -12.67
N GLN A 151 -16.76 -19.89 -12.72
CA GLN A 151 -15.81 -19.11 -13.51
C GLN A 151 -14.42 -19.00 -12.85
N PHE A 152 -14.35 -19.16 -11.52
CA PHE A 152 -13.13 -19.06 -10.72
C PHE A 152 -12.62 -20.41 -10.23
N GLU A 153 -13.43 -21.47 -10.36
CA GLU A 153 -13.04 -22.84 -10.07
C GLU A 153 -12.05 -23.33 -11.14
N TYR A 154 -10.85 -23.75 -10.70
CA TYR A 154 -9.80 -24.19 -11.60
C TYR A 154 -10.19 -25.54 -12.23
N HIS A 155 -10.78 -25.51 -13.43
CA HIS A 155 -11.04 -26.72 -14.21
C HIS A 155 -9.76 -27.22 -14.87
N TYR A 156 -9.07 -28.14 -14.20
CA TYR A 156 -7.92 -28.89 -14.75
C TYR A 156 -8.15 -29.46 -16.17
N GLU A 157 -9.40 -29.78 -16.53
CA GLU A 157 -9.75 -30.33 -17.84
C GLU A 157 -9.67 -29.32 -19.00
N LYS A 158 -9.75 -28.01 -18.74
CA LYS A 158 -9.66 -27.00 -19.82
C LYS A 158 -8.22 -26.81 -20.33
N ASP A 159 -7.22 -26.93 -19.46
CA ASP A 159 -5.81 -26.79 -19.87
C ASP A 159 -5.32 -27.98 -20.72
N LYS A 160 -5.81 -29.20 -20.44
CA LYS A 160 -5.47 -30.38 -21.26
C LYS A 160 -6.04 -30.36 -22.68
N SER A 161 -7.10 -29.60 -22.94
CA SER A 161 -7.74 -29.54 -24.25
C SER A 161 -7.08 -28.57 -25.23
N ASN A 162 -6.26 -27.64 -24.71
CA ASN A 162 -5.51 -26.69 -25.55
C ASN A 162 -4.13 -27.21 -25.95
N ASP A 163 -3.56 -28.19 -25.23
CA ASP A 163 -2.28 -28.84 -25.59
C ASP A 163 -2.43 -29.96 -26.65
N GLN A 164 -3.66 -30.29 -27.08
CA GLN A 164 -3.90 -31.28 -28.15
C GLN A 164 -4.29 -30.66 -29.51
N LYS A 165 -4.13 -29.35 -29.67
CA LYS A 165 -4.27 -28.66 -30.96
C LYS A 165 -3.07 -27.75 -31.23
N GLU A 166 -1.90 -28.36 -31.34
CA GLU A 166 -0.79 -27.86 -32.17
C GLU A 166 -0.19 -29.00 -32.98
#